data_AF-A0A0C9WES6-F1
#
_entry.id   AF-A0A0C9WES6-F1
#
_cell.length_a   1.000
_cell.length_b   1.000
_cell.length_c   1.000
_cell.angle_alpha   90.00
_cell.angle_beta   90.00
_cell.angle_gamma   90.00
#
_symmetry.space_group_name_H-M   'P 1'
#
loop_
_entity.id
_entity.type
_entity.pdbx_description
1 polymer ?
#
loop_
_entity_poly.entity_id
_entity_poly.type
_entity_poly.pdbx_seq_one_letter_code
_entity_poly.pdbx_strand_id
1 'polypeptide(L)'
;MGEGEYNRIKNSRLMMEFREIDSYLTSDSSSDEEGNSRPRLAQTELDNSLLRMGRELLAAAKSNPISVPQAPPDAEDGSNPTLIPNVTLRLTRLDPSLKDDSGADPDPRIEQTIQCLRDMGLDVQLGGRSRPSTAHPSGIQAGKGAPSAEKKVKEKANPFKPTPTINLDLSALIALISDITHSPLPTTEEEAYARFVPPQRYLEWKKERVRSLARQAQNTPVDRISNHVGDGESWDEEERSTGTWEDSGQHSRALAAQAIQEMQRGMLQDMHDRLVAVSTSNSGNDPSLTSGSGSPNHLATVQFWTTDEARRRCLQIVSKIGGRREKRRADALLRSGVCSQVDPMAAPASVPSSQPQLQLTSDSGAGGEEAYWEDSRYPVGFLPLIPIRVFSSITTVLGDEEASGTRSPFFSALVSTCSGILSRDGVPVPTSAATNSVSEPTTTATTTPKDHDDNGPSPLYPPNLPEIPPATLTSLPKLTSHTLSSMLAGAERGWTTLTTNRSSVRTVMKEMRRGFGRGFGVEGTWWEGTDGEEGKEDREVRMERAALWIVDPRSLAEGMRSDIADA
;
A
#
# COMPACT_ATOMS: atom_id res chain seq x y z
N MET A 1 -11.10 26.21 7.36
CA MET A 1 -11.75 24.96 7.80
C MET A 1 -10.69 23.89 7.90
N GLY A 2 -10.34 23.42 9.09
CA GLY A 2 -9.42 22.28 9.24
C GLY A 2 -10.18 20.99 8.90
N GLU A 3 -9.67 20.21 7.94
CA GLU A 3 -10.22 18.88 7.66
C GLU A 3 -9.87 17.94 8.82
N GLY A 4 -10.89 17.60 9.62
CA GLY A 4 -10.79 16.63 10.71
C GLY A 4 -10.58 15.21 10.19
N GLU A 5 -9.81 14.46 10.97
CA GLU A 5 -9.51 13.04 10.82
C GLU A 5 -10.75 12.23 10.40
N TYR A 6 -10.61 11.40 9.35
CA TYR A 6 -11.68 10.50 8.89
C TYR A 6 -12.16 9.62 10.04
N ASN A 7 -13.38 9.86 10.55
CA ASN A 7 -13.96 9.04 11.58
C ASN A 7 -14.22 7.61 11.02
N ARG A 8 -13.58 6.61 11.64
CA ARG A 8 -13.61 5.19 11.22
C ARG A 8 -14.67 4.37 11.93
N ILE A 9 -15.50 4.98 12.78
CA ILE A 9 -16.51 4.26 13.54
C ILE A 9 -17.52 3.61 12.58
N LYS A 10 -17.66 2.28 12.72
CA LYS A 10 -18.61 1.44 11.98
C LYS A 10 -19.82 1.16 12.86
N ASN A 11 -20.94 0.75 12.26
CA ASN A 11 -22.11 0.21 12.98
C ASN A 11 -21.70 -0.86 14.01
N SER A 12 -20.86 -1.83 13.62
CA SER A 12 -20.43 -2.91 14.50
C SER A 12 -19.71 -2.44 15.77
N ARG A 13 -18.96 -1.34 15.69
CA ARG A 13 -18.28 -0.76 16.86
C ARG A 13 -19.27 -0.09 17.79
N LEU A 14 -20.21 0.67 17.24
CA LEU A 14 -21.25 1.34 18.03
C LEU A 14 -22.18 0.30 18.70
N MET A 15 -22.47 -0.80 18.01
CA MET A 15 -23.22 -1.94 18.56
C MET A 15 -22.49 -2.61 19.73
N MET A 16 -21.17 -2.73 19.69
CA MET A 16 -20.41 -3.23 20.85
C MET A 16 -20.53 -2.29 22.05
N GLU A 17 -20.43 -0.98 21.82
CA GLU A 17 -20.62 0.02 22.89
C GLU A 17 -22.04 -0.04 23.48
N PHE A 18 -23.07 -0.26 22.64
CA PHE A 18 -24.43 -0.45 23.12
C PHE A 18 -24.61 -1.70 23.97
N ARG A 19 -24.03 -2.84 23.54
CA ARG A 19 -24.07 -4.08 24.33
C ARG A 19 -23.33 -3.93 25.65
N GLU A 20 -22.23 -3.20 25.66
CA GLU A 20 -21.50 -2.86 26.88
C GLU A 20 -22.40 -2.07 27.84
N ILE A 21 -23.06 -1.01 27.37
CA ILE A 21 -24.01 -0.21 28.16
C ILE A 21 -25.17 -1.09 28.70
N ASP A 22 -25.76 -1.92 27.84
CA ASP A 22 -26.88 -2.81 28.22
C ASP A 22 -26.47 -3.87 29.26
N SER A 23 -25.22 -4.35 29.20
CA SER A 23 -24.73 -5.38 30.12
C SER A 23 -24.75 -4.89 31.59
N TYR A 24 -24.46 -3.62 31.82
CA TYR A 24 -24.47 -3.02 33.16
C TYR A 24 -25.89 -2.76 33.70
N LEU A 25 -26.92 -2.81 32.86
CA LEU A 25 -28.32 -2.63 33.28
C LEU A 25 -28.94 -3.91 33.85
N THR A 26 -28.32 -5.08 33.63
CA THR A 26 -28.91 -6.38 33.98
C THR A 26 -28.56 -6.92 35.36
N SER A 27 -27.63 -6.30 36.10
CA SER A 27 -27.08 -6.88 37.33
C SER A 27 -27.68 -6.39 38.66
N ASP A 28 -28.65 -5.47 38.65
CA ASP A 28 -29.08 -4.78 39.90
C ASP A 28 -30.52 -5.10 40.33
N SER A 29 -30.87 -6.39 40.32
CA SER A 29 -32.15 -6.88 40.85
C SER A 29 -31.94 -7.92 41.95
N SER A 30 -31.28 -7.53 43.05
CA SER A 30 -31.50 -8.19 44.35
C SER A 30 -31.00 -7.38 45.53
N SER A 31 -31.96 -6.97 46.38
CA SER A 31 -31.87 -6.94 47.85
C SER A 31 -30.96 -5.87 48.50
N ASP A 32 -31.66 -4.81 48.92
CA ASP A 32 -31.69 -4.29 50.30
C ASP A 32 -30.56 -3.43 50.90
N GLU A 33 -31.06 -2.33 51.50
CA GLU A 33 -30.61 -1.67 52.74
C GLU A 33 -29.48 -0.60 52.67
N GLU A 34 -29.96 0.63 52.87
CA GLU A 34 -29.39 1.71 53.68
C GLU A 34 -27.95 2.17 53.46
N GLY A 35 -27.84 3.36 52.85
CA GLY A 35 -27.02 4.41 53.48
C GLY A 35 -25.54 4.43 53.11
N ASN A 36 -25.20 4.44 51.82
CA ASN A 36 -23.98 5.12 51.40
C ASN A 36 -24.05 5.54 49.92
N SER A 37 -23.76 6.82 49.67
CA SER A 37 -23.74 7.46 48.35
C SER A 37 -22.64 6.90 47.45
N ARG A 38 -22.80 5.67 46.97
CA ARG A 38 -21.93 5.08 45.95
C ARG A 38 -22.35 5.65 44.59
N PRO A 39 -21.41 6.17 43.77
CA PRO A 39 -21.74 6.63 42.42
C PRO A 39 -22.32 5.45 41.62
N ARG A 40 -23.55 5.62 41.12
CA ARG A 40 -24.21 4.61 40.28
C ARG A 40 -23.41 4.47 38.98
N LEU A 41 -22.84 3.29 38.73
CA LEU A 41 -22.13 2.97 37.49
C LEU A 41 -23.06 2.79 36.29
N ALA A 42 -24.37 2.58 36.51
CA ALA A 42 -25.33 2.44 35.43
C ALA A 42 -25.59 3.79 34.76
N GLN A 43 -25.07 3.97 33.54
CA GLN A 43 -25.43 5.10 32.68
C GLN A 43 -26.90 4.94 32.24
N THR A 44 -27.77 5.82 32.71
CA THR A 44 -29.20 5.83 32.30
C THR A 44 -29.43 6.53 30.97
N GLU A 45 -28.45 7.29 30.49
CA GLU A 45 -28.53 8.04 29.24
C GLU A 45 -27.63 7.38 28.18
N LEU A 46 -28.10 7.36 26.93
CA LEU A 46 -27.33 6.86 25.79
C LEU A 46 -26.11 7.76 25.57
N ASP A 47 -24.98 7.44 26.19
CA ASP A 47 -23.75 8.26 26.14
C ASP A 47 -22.55 7.50 25.55
N ASN A 48 -22.63 7.22 24.25
CA ASN A 48 -21.57 6.51 23.53
C ASN A 48 -20.38 7.42 23.14
N SER A 49 -19.32 6.81 22.60
CA SER A 49 -18.09 7.52 22.23
C SER A 49 -18.28 8.62 21.18
N LEU A 50 -19.25 8.47 20.26
CA LEU A 50 -19.57 9.50 19.25
C LEU A 50 -20.16 10.75 19.90
N LEU A 51 -21.08 10.59 20.85
CA LEU A 51 -21.72 11.73 21.52
C LEU A 51 -20.71 12.50 22.37
N ARG A 52 -19.84 11.78 23.08
CA ARG A 52 -18.71 12.38 23.81
C ARG A 52 -17.79 13.18 22.89
N MET A 53 -17.40 12.59 21.76
CA MET A 53 -16.60 13.27 20.73
C MET A 53 -17.30 14.53 20.21
N GLY A 54 -18.61 14.46 19.96
CA GLY A 54 -19.41 15.60 19.52
C GLY A 54 -19.38 16.78 20.52
N ARG A 55 -19.55 16.48 21.81
CA ARG A 55 -19.47 17.51 22.88
C ARG A 55 -18.07 18.12 22.97
N GLU A 56 -17.03 17.30 22.89
CA GLU A 56 -15.64 17.77 22.93
C GLU A 56 -15.30 18.70 21.74
N LEU A 57 -15.76 18.36 20.53
CA LEU A 57 -15.57 19.20 19.34
C LEU A 57 -16.30 20.54 19.44
N LEU A 58 -17.53 20.55 19.95
CA LEU A 58 -18.29 21.79 20.16
C LEU A 58 -17.67 22.65 21.27
N ALA A 59 -17.20 22.03 22.35
CA ALA A 59 -16.47 22.73 23.40
C ALA A 59 -15.19 23.36 22.84
N ALA A 60 -14.42 22.60 22.05
CA ALA A 60 -13.21 23.10 21.39
C ALA A 60 -13.51 24.27 20.44
N ALA A 61 -14.59 24.22 19.65
CA ALA A 61 -15.01 25.31 18.78
C ALA A 61 -15.36 26.58 19.57
N LYS A 62 -16.10 26.44 20.68
CA LYS A 62 -16.45 27.57 21.56
C LYS A 62 -15.24 28.19 22.24
N SER A 63 -14.25 27.39 22.62
CA SER A 63 -13.01 27.88 23.24
C SER A 63 -12.03 28.52 22.24
N ASN A 64 -12.24 28.36 20.94
CA ASN A 64 -11.34 28.87 19.89
C ASN A 64 -12.09 29.71 18.84
N PRO A 65 -12.66 30.86 19.22
CA PRO A 65 -13.29 31.76 18.26
C PRO A 65 -12.27 32.32 17.27
N ILE A 66 -12.68 32.51 16.01
CA ILE A 66 -11.86 33.10 14.95
C ILE A 66 -12.18 34.59 14.86
N SER A 67 -11.16 35.45 14.98
CA SER A 67 -11.27 36.88 14.70
C SER A 67 -11.32 37.12 13.18
N VAL A 68 -12.38 37.74 12.68
CA VAL A 68 -12.50 38.07 11.25
C VAL A 68 -11.87 39.45 11.01
N PRO A 69 -10.83 39.59 10.17
CA PRO A 69 -10.08 40.85 10.02
C PRO A 69 -10.79 42.02 9.35
N GLN A 70 -12.07 41.89 8.97
CA GLN A 70 -12.79 42.91 8.21
C GLN A 70 -14.26 42.94 8.64
N ALA A 71 -14.55 43.62 9.76
CA ALA A 71 -15.89 44.12 9.99
C ALA A 71 -16.08 45.44 9.21
N PRO A 72 -17.25 45.68 8.61
CA PRO A 72 -17.54 46.96 7.97
C PRO A 72 -17.38 48.12 8.98
N PRO A 73 -16.92 49.30 8.54
CA PRO A 73 -16.50 50.41 9.40
C PRO A 73 -17.62 51.05 10.24
N ASP A 74 -18.86 50.59 10.11
CA ASP A 74 -20.04 51.22 10.71
C ASP A 74 -20.45 50.57 12.06
N ALA A 75 -19.70 49.59 12.57
CA ALA A 75 -19.95 49.00 13.88
C ALA A 75 -19.29 49.86 14.98
N GLU A 76 -20.06 50.79 15.57
CA GLU A 76 -19.57 51.75 16.57
C GLU A 76 -19.03 51.14 17.89
N ASP A 77 -19.12 49.83 18.10
CA ASP A 77 -18.84 49.20 19.40
C ASP A 77 -17.42 48.63 19.56
N GLY A 78 -16.50 48.89 18.61
CA GLY A 78 -15.05 48.64 18.74
C GLY A 78 -14.60 47.19 19.00
N SER A 79 -15.52 46.24 19.11
CA SER A 79 -15.25 44.82 19.33
C SER A 79 -15.27 44.09 18.00
N ASN A 80 -14.13 43.48 17.63
CA ASN A 80 -14.06 42.64 16.45
C ASN A 80 -15.02 41.45 16.64
N PRO A 81 -15.98 41.22 15.73
CA PRO A 81 -16.89 40.08 15.84
C PRO A 81 -16.06 38.79 15.85
N THR A 82 -16.29 37.98 16.88
CA THR A 82 -15.68 36.66 17.02
C THR A 82 -16.64 35.63 16.44
N LEU A 83 -16.17 34.87 15.45
CA LEU A 83 -16.96 33.80 14.83
C LEU A 83 -16.62 32.46 15.50
N ILE A 84 -17.61 31.82 16.12
CA ILE A 84 -17.45 30.44 16.59
C ILE A 84 -17.48 29.52 15.36
N PRO A 85 -16.46 28.64 15.16
CA PRO A 85 -16.44 27.74 14.02
C PRO A 85 -17.62 26.76 14.03
N ASN A 86 -18.27 26.58 12.88
CA ASN A 86 -19.19 25.47 12.68
C ASN A 86 -18.42 24.15 12.58
N VAL A 87 -18.93 23.11 13.24
CA VAL A 87 -18.31 21.78 13.27
C VAL A 87 -19.13 20.83 12.41
N THR A 88 -18.50 20.29 11.37
CA THR A 88 -19.06 19.23 10.53
C THR A 88 -18.42 17.89 10.90
N LEU A 89 -19.23 16.91 11.30
CA LEU A 89 -18.78 15.56 11.65
C LEU A 89 -19.17 14.58 10.54
N ARG A 90 -18.17 14.03 9.85
CA ARG A 90 -18.39 13.09 8.75
C ARG A 90 -18.24 11.64 9.20
N LEU A 91 -19.32 10.88 9.15
CA LEU A 91 -19.39 9.47 9.54
C LEU A 91 -19.43 8.59 8.29
N THR A 92 -18.28 8.39 7.67
CA THR A 92 -18.17 7.74 6.33
C THR A 92 -18.55 6.27 6.30
N ARG A 93 -18.58 5.61 7.46
CA ARG A 93 -18.84 4.16 7.60
C ARG A 93 -20.03 3.84 8.50
N LEU A 94 -20.72 4.87 8.99
CA LEU A 94 -21.92 4.72 9.78
C LEU A 94 -23.10 4.88 8.83
N ASP A 95 -23.95 3.86 8.77
CA ASP A 95 -25.12 3.84 7.91
C ASP A 95 -26.32 3.32 8.72
N PRO A 96 -27.28 4.19 9.09
CA PRO A 96 -28.45 3.79 9.87
C PRO A 96 -29.40 2.88 9.10
N SER A 97 -29.27 2.79 7.77
CA SER A 97 -30.11 1.95 6.92
C SER A 97 -29.51 0.58 6.61
N LEU A 98 -28.23 0.36 6.96
CA LEU A 98 -27.53 -0.87 6.65
C LEU A 98 -27.97 -2.00 7.60
N LYS A 99 -28.61 -3.03 7.02
CA LYS A 99 -28.87 -4.29 7.71
C LYS A 99 -27.55 -4.98 8.06
N ASP A 100 -27.53 -5.69 9.18
CA ASP A 100 -26.35 -6.45 9.56
C ASP A 100 -26.17 -7.70 8.68
N ASP A 101 -25.03 -8.37 8.81
CA ASP A 101 -24.73 -9.60 8.05
C ASP A 101 -25.70 -10.76 8.36
N SER A 102 -26.48 -10.65 9.43
CA SER A 102 -27.53 -11.60 9.80
C SER A 102 -28.88 -11.32 9.13
N GLY A 103 -28.98 -10.19 8.41
CA GLY A 103 -30.21 -9.71 7.78
C GLY A 103 -31.19 -9.07 8.76
N ALA A 104 -30.78 -8.87 10.03
CA ALA A 104 -31.60 -8.20 11.03
C ALA A 104 -31.77 -6.72 10.67
N ASP A 105 -32.91 -6.17 11.09
CA ASP A 105 -33.18 -4.74 10.90
C ASP A 105 -32.15 -3.90 11.69
N PRO A 106 -31.76 -2.73 11.16
CA PRO A 106 -30.77 -1.88 11.80
C PRO A 106 -31.20 -1.46 13.21
N ASP A 107 -30.25 -1.41 14.15
CA ASP A 107 -30.53 -1.02 15.53
C ASP A 107 -30.93 0.48 15.59
N PRO A 108 -32.12 0.82 16.12
CA PRO A 108 -32.65 2.19 16.12
C PRO A 108 -31.78 3.16 16.92
N ARG A 109 -30.93 2.68 17.84
CA ARG A 109 -30.02 3.53 18.63
C ARG A 109 -28.91 4.16 17.79
N ILE A 110 -28.57 3.56 16.63
CA ILE A 110 -27.63 4.17 15.68
C ILE A 110 -28.23 5.46 15.12
N GLU A 111 -29.48 5.42 14.66
CA GLU A 111 -30.20 6.60 14.18
C GLU A 111 -30.39 7.63 15.29
N GLN A 112 -30.77 7.18 16.50
CA GLN A 112 -30.88 8.04 17.67
C GLN A 112 -29.56 8.78 17.98
N THR A 113 -28.42 8.09 17.91
CA THR A 113 -27.10 8.69 18.12
C THR A 113 -26.81 9.79 17.10
N ILE A 114 -27.12 9.54 15.82
CA ILE A 114 -26.96 10.53 14.74
C ILE A 114 -27.86 11.75 14.99
N GLN A 115 -29.10 11.52 15.43
CA GLN A 115 -30.02 12.60 15.73
C GLN A 115 -29.54 13.43 16.92
N CYS A 116 -29.09 12.80 18.01
CA CYS A 116 -28.52 13.50 19.16
C CYS A 116 -27.30 14.36 18.77
N LEU A 117 -26.44 13.91 17.85
CA LEU A 117 -25.34 14.74 17.32
C LEU A 117 -25.85 15.98 16.59
N ARG A 118 -26.90 15.85 15.77
CA ARG A 118 -27.52 16.99 15.07
C ARG A 118 -28.19 17.96 16.04
N ASP A 119 -28.89 17.44 17.03
CA ASP A 119 -29.55 18.25 18.07
C ASP A 119 -28.56 19.06 18.90
N MET A 120 -27.31 18.57 19.05
CA MET A 120 -26.21 19.34 19.65
C MET A 120 -25.68 20.49 18.77
N GLY A 121 -26.11 20.59 17.51
CA GLY A 121 -25.67 21.62 16.56
C GLY A 121 -24.49 21.21 15.68
N LEU A 122 -24.19 19.91 15.56
CA LEU A 122 -23.20 19.40 14.62
C LEU A 122 -23.83 19.21 13.23
N ASP A 123 -23.12 19.61 12.18
CA ASP A 123 -23.47 19.20 10.82
C ASP A 123 -22.99 17.76 10.57
N VAL A 124 -23.89 16.79 10.70
CA VAL A 124 -23.56 15.36 10.57
C VAL A 124 -23.78 14.88 9.14
N GLN A 125 -22.70 14.50 8.47
CA GLN A 125 -22.72 13.98 7.11
C GLN A 125 -22.42 12.47 7.10
N LEU A 126 -23.32 11.67 6.53
CA LEU A 126 -23.15 10.23 6.38
C LEU A 126 -22.51 9.88 5.03
N GLY A 127 -21.73 8.80 4.99
CA GLY A 127 -21.15 8.26 3.76
C GLY A 127 -19.91 8.99 3.22
N GLY A 128 -19.37 8.43 2.13
CA GLY A 128 -18.24 9.01 1.39
C GLY A 128 -18.58 10.38 0.81
N ARG A 129 -17.56 11.21 0.50
CA ARG A 129 -17.77 12.46 -0.24
C ARG A 129 -18.30 12.02 -1.59
N SER A 130 -19.62 12.10 -1.79
CA SER A 130 -20.19 12.28 -3.11
C SER A 130 -19.48 13.52 -3.62
N ARG A 131 -18.42 13.29 -4.40
CA ARG A 131 -17.83 14.36 -5.21
C ARG A 131 -19.05 15.05 -5.82
N PRO A 132 -19.21 16.38 -5.68
CA PRO A 132 -20.35 17.06 -6.27
C PRO A 132 -20.41 16.56 -7.71
N SER A 133 -21.41 15.71 -7.96
CA SER A 133 -21.57 15.11 -9.26
C SER A 133 -21.75 16.32 -10.14
N THR A 134 -20.81 16.54 -11.05
CA THR A 134 -21.00 17.43 -12.18
C THR A 134 -22.10 16.79 -13.00
N ALA A 135 -23.32 16.90 -12.50
CA ALA A 135 -24.51 16.38 -13.11
C ALA A 135 -24.65 17.17 -14.40
N HIS A 136 -24.25 16.52 -15.49
CA HIS A 136 -24.72 16.87 -16.81
C HIS A 136 -26.24 17.01 -16.73
N PRO A 137 -26.81 18.19 -17.04
CA PRO A 137 -28.24 18.29 -17.27
C PRO A 137 -28.51 17.53 -18.58
N SER A 138 -28.79 16.24 -18.47
CA SER A 138 -29.38 15.44 -19.55
C SER A 138 -30.85 15.83 -19.68
N GLY A 139 -31.09 17.08 -20.07
CA GLY A 139 -32.35 17.59 -20.58
C GLY A 139 -32.20 17.78 -22.07
N ILE A 140 -32.69 16.81 -22.84
CA ILE A 140 -32.80 16.85 -24.29
C ILE A 140 -33.68 18.06 -24.67
N GLN A 141 -33.07 19.15 -25.11
CA GLN A 141 -33.68 20.04 -26.08
C GLN A 141 -32.65 20.32 -27.19
N ALA A 142 -32.99 19.85 -28.38
CA ALA A 142 -32.27 20.09 -29.61
C ALA A 142 -32.34 21.59 -29.97
N GLY A 143 -31.40 22.38 -29.44
CA GLY A 143 -31.16 23.76 -29.82
C GLY A 143 -29.82 23.88 -30.55
N LYS A 144 -29.86 24.09 -31.86
CA LYS A 144 -28.69 24.44 -32.68
C LYS A 144 -28.10 25.76 -32.22
N GLY A 145 -26.78 25.77 -31.94
CA GLY A 145 -25.93 26.94 -32.16
C GLY A 145 -25.27 27.57 -30.93
N ALA A 146 -24.07 27.10 -30.59
CA ALA A 146 -22.91 27.91 -30.16
C ALA A 146 -21.71 26.98 -29.88
N PRO A 147 -20.48 27.32 -30.29
CA PRO A 147 -19.28 26.59 -29.87
C PRO A 147 -19.06 26.83 -28.37
N SER A 148 -19.44 25.84 -27.57
CA SER A 148 -19.23 25.80 -26.14
C SER A 148 -17.73 25.87 -25.86
N ALA A 149 -17.31 26.90 -25.14
CA ALA A 149 -15.97 27.01 -24.58
C ALA A 149 -15.77 25.81 -23.66
N GLU A 150 -15.04 24.81 -24.16
CA GLU A 150 -14.58 23.66 -23.40
C GLU A 150 -13.89 24.16 -22.15
N LYS A 151 -14.57 23.99 -21.01
CA LYS A 151 -14.04 24.22 -19.69
C LYS A 151 -12.98 23.15 -19.46
N LYS A 152 -11.80 23.34 -20.05
CA LYS A 152 -10.57 22.59 -19.78
C LYS A 152 -10.36 22.68 -18.28
N VAL A 153 -10.80 21.66 -17.56
CA VAL A 153 -10.32 21.37 -16.22
C VAL A 153 -8.83 21.20 -16.42
N LYS A 154 -8.07 22.26 -16.10
CA LYS A 154 -6.62 22.19 -16.03
C LYS A 154 -6.34 21.16 -14.95
N GLU A 155 -6.20 19.89 -15.34
CA GLU A 155 -5.59 18.88 -14.48
C GLU A 155 -4.30 19.51 -14.00
N LYS A 156 -4.23 19.82 -12.70
CA LYS A 156 -3.06 20.47 -12.10
C LYS A 156 -1.89 19.56 -12.41
N ALA A 157 -1.05 19.96 -13.36
CA ALA A 157 0.09 19.18 -13.80
C ALA A 157 0.91 18.83 -12.57
N ASN A 158 1.17 17.54 -12.36
CA ASN A 158 1.91 17.09 -11.20
C ASN A 158 3.30 17.75 -11.26
N PRO A 159 3.68 18.58 -10.27
CA PRO A 159 4.92 19.38 -10.36
C PRO A 159 6.17 18.50 -10.30
N PHE A 160 6.02 17.24 -9.87
CA PHE A 160 7.11 16.30 -9.71
C PHE A 160 7.18 15.28 -10.84
N LYS A 161 8.40 15.11 -11.36
CA LYS A 161 8.73 14.16 -12.42
C LYS A 161 9.69 13.09 -11.91
N PRO A 162 9.48 11.79 -12.23
CA PRO A 162 10.48 10.79 -11.89
C PRO A 162 11.79 11.07 -12.63
N THR A 163 12.91 10.62 -12.06
CA THR A 163 14.20 10.65 -12.73
C THR A 163 14.25 9.59 -13.82
N PRO A 164 15.11 9.75 -14.86
CA PRO A 164 15.31 8.72 -15.88
C PRO A 164 15.80 7.40 -15.28
N THR A 165 16.57 7.46 -14.20
CA THR A 165 17.03 6.27 -13.46
C THR A 165 16.09 5.99 -12.30
N ILE A 166 15.42 4.84 -12.31
CA ILE A 166 14.43 4.45 -11.30
C ILE A 166 14.97 3.28 -10.48
N ASN A 167 14.95 3.42 -9.16
CA ASN A 167 15.23 2.35 -8.22
C ASN A 167 13.93 1.64 -7.80
N LEU A 168 13.89 0.32 -7.90
CA LEU A 168 12.73 -0.51 -7.62
C LEU A 168 12.90 -1.18 -6.25
N ASP A 169 12.00 -0.85 -5.31
CA ASP A 169 11.84 -1.58 -4.05
C ASP A 169 11.23 -2.98 -4.29
N LEU A 170 11.36 -3.88 -3.31
CA LEU A 170 10.78 -5.23 -3.34
C LEU A 170 9.29 -5.20 -3.71
N SER A 171 8.55 -4.28 -3.11
CA SER A 171 7.11 -4.16 -3.31
C SER A 171 6.74 -3.71 -4.74
N ALA A 172 7.62 -2.95 -5.41
CA ALA A 172 7.46 -2.59 -6.82
C ALA A 172 7.84 -3.76 -7.75
N LEU A 173 8.89 -4.53 -7.41
CA LEU A 173 9.24 -5.74 -8.16
C LEU A 173 8.09 -6.76 -8.18
N ILE A 174 7.46 -7.01 -7.02
CA ILE A 174 6.28 -7.89 -6.92
C ILE A 174 5.12 -7.36 -7.77
N ALA A 175 4.91 -6.04 -7.77
CA ALA A 175 3.85 -5.44 -8.56
C ALA A 175 4.09 -5.53 -10.07
N LEU A 176 5.35 -5.39 -10.52
CA LEU A 176 5.73 -5.53 -11.91
C LEU A 176 5.50 -6.95 -12.45
N ILE A 177 5.69 -7.99 -11.64
CA ILE A 177 5.51 -9.38 -12.09
C ILE A 177 4.12 -9.96 -11.80
N SER A 178 3.31 -9.28 -10.99
CA SER A 178 1.98 -9.73 -10.56
C SER A 178 1.07 -10.02 -11.75
N ASP A 179 0.32 -11.12 -11.68
CA ASP A 179 -0.62 -11.47 -12.75
C ASP A 179 -1.75 -10.44 -12.92
N ILE A 180 -2.16 -9.72 -11.87
CA ILE A 180 -3.17 -8.65 -11.98
C ILE A 180 -2.67 -7.52 -12.89
N THR A 181 -1.37 -7.24 -12.86
CA THR A 181 -0.74 -6.19 -13.67
C THR A 181 -0.69 -6.58 -15.16
N HIS A 182 -0.68 -7.88 -15.50
CA HIS A 182 -0.47 -8.35 -16.87
C HIS A 182 -1.71 -8.97 -17.51
N SER A 183 -2.59 -9.60 -16.74
CA SER A 183 -3.75 -10.31 -17.25
C SER A 183 -4.74 -9.37 -17.95
N PRO A 184 -5.55 -9.88 -18.91
CA PRO A 184 -6.63 -9.11 -19.52
C PRO A 184 -7.53 -8.48 -18.47
N LEU A 185 -7.90 -7.22 -18.65
CA LEU A 185 -8.76 -6.53 -17.68
C LEU A 185 -10.13 -7.22 -17.61
N PRO A 186 -10.74 -7.34 -16.41
CA PRO A 186 -12.13 -7.75 -16.31
C PRO A 186 -13.03 -6.72 -17.00
N THR A 187 -14.12 -7.19 -17.61
CA THR A 187 -15.09 -6.36 -18.33
C THR A 187 -16.08 -5.68 -17.37
N THR A 188 -16.34 -6.30 -16.22
CA THR A 188 -17.21 -5.76 -15.17
C THR A 188 -16.60 -5.96 -13.78
N GLU A 189 -17.09 -5.22 -12.78
CA GLU A 189 -16.63 -5.39 -11.39
C GLU A 189 -17.00 -6.77 -10.85
N GLU A 190 -18.17 -7.31 -11.24
CA GLU A 190 -18.61 -8.66 -10.86
C GLU A 190 -17.65 -9.73 -11.39
N GLU A 191 -17.14 -9.56 -12.61
CA GLU A 191 -16.11 -10.44 -13.17
C GLU A 191 -14.82 -10.36 -12.35
N ALA A 192 -14.40 -9.16 -11.94
CA ALA A 192 -13.23 -8.98 -11.09
C ALA A 192 -13.38 -9.70 -9.74
N TYR A 193 -14.56 -9.64 -9.12
CA TYR A 193 -14.86 -10.42 -7.91
C TYR A 193 -14.87 -11.92 -8.19
N ALA A 194 -15.50 -12.37 -9.27
CA ALA A 194 -15.59 -13.78 -9.61
C ALA A 194 -14.21 -14.42 -9.84
N ARG A 195 -13.23 -13.67 -10.36
CA ARG A 195 -11.85 -14.14 -10.59
C ARG A 195 -11.08 -14.49 -9.31
N PHE A 196 -11.33 -13.80 -8.20
CA PHE A 196 -10.53 -13.94 -6.97
C PHE A 196 -11.32 -14.38 -5.75
N VAL A 197 -12.62 -14.10 -5.70
CA VAL A 197 -13.49 -14.49 -4.59
C VAL A 197 -14.16 -15.82 -4.97
N PRO A 198 -13.88 -16.91 -4.24
CA PRO A 198 -14.53 -18.19 -4.50
C PRO A 198 -16.06 -18.06 -4.45
N PRO A 199 -16.80 -18.80 -5.28
CA PRO A 199 -18.25 -18.71 -5.30
C PRO A 199 -18.85 -19.09 -3.94
N GLN A 200 -19.99 -18.49 -3.59
CA GLN A 200 -20.63 -18.64 -2.27
C GLN A 200 -20.80 -20.11 -1.84
N ARG A 201 -21.20 -20.98 -2.77
CA ARG A 201 -21.31 -22.44 -2.57
C ARG A 201 -20.02 -23.08 -2.04
N TYR A 202 -18.86 -22.61 -2.49
CA TYR A 202 -17.55 -23.13 -2.05
C TYR A 202 -17.21 -22.63 -0.65
N LEU A 203 -17.53 -21.37 -0.34
CA LEU A 203 -17.37 -20.81 1.00
C LEU A 203 -18.24 -21.56 2.01
N GLU A 204 -19.50 -21.85 1.65
CA GLU A 204 -20.43 -22.64 2.46
C GLU A 204 -19.95 -24.08 2.67
N TRP A 205 -19.56 -24.77 1.60
CA TRP A 205 -19.00 -26.12 1.68
C TRP A 205 -17.75 -26.17 2.58
N LYS A 206 -16.85 -25.20 2.44
CA LYS A 206 -15.64 -25.13 3.26
C LYS A 206 -15.97 -24.84 4.72
N LYS A 207 -16.92 -23.94 4.99
CA LYS A 207 -17.43 -23.65 6.35
C LYS A 207 -18.02 -24.90 6.99
N GLU A 208 -18.80 -25.67 6.24
CA GLU A 208 -19.39 -26.92 6.74
C GLU A 208 -18.33 -27.99 7.00
N ARG A 209 -17.32 -28.11 6.12
CA ARG A 209 -16.19 -29.01 6.32
C ARG A 209 -15.40 -28.68 7.60
N VAL A 210 -15.11 -27.40 7.85
CA VAL A 210 -14.42 -26.97 9.08
C VAL A 210 -15.25 -27.29 10.32
N ARG A 211 -16.57 -27.03 10.29
CA ARG A 211 -17.48 -27.40 11.39
C ARG A 211 -17.53 -28.92 11.62
N SER A 212 -17.54 -29.71 10.55
CA SER A 212 -17.55 -31.17 10.64
C SER A 212 -16.26 -31.69 11.28
N LEU A 213 -15.11 -31.15 10.92
CA LEU A 213 -13.82 -31.48 11.54
C LEU A 213 -13.77 -31.08 13.02
N ALA A 214 -14.30 -29.91 13.37
CA ALA A 214 -14.38 -29.47 14.76
C ALA A 214 -15.27 -30.40 15.62
N ARG A 215 -16.43 -30.84 15.08
CA ARG A 215 -17.29 -31.83 15.74
C ARG A 215 -16.61 -33.19 15.89
N GLN A 216 -15.83 -33.61 14.90
CA GLN A 216 -15.08 -34.87 14.97
C GLN A 216 -13.99 -34.82 16.04
N ALA A 217 -13.29 -33.69 16.18
CA ALA A 217 -12.30 -33.49 17.23
C ALA A 217 -12.93 -33.56 18.63
N GLN A 218 -14.11 -32.96 18.82
CA GLN A 218 -14.84 -33.02 20.10
C GLN A 218 -15.31 -34.44 20.46
N ASN A 219 -15.61 -35.27 19.46
CA ASN A 219 -16.07 -36.64 19.67
C ASN A 219 -14.93 -37.66 19.83
N THR A 220 -13.66 -37.25 19.66
CA THR A 220 -12.53 -38.16 19.84
C THR A 220 -12.31 -38.34 21.35
N PRO A 221 -12.55 -39.54 21.92
CA PRO A 221 -12.41 -39.75 23.35
C PRO A 221 -10.93 -39.60 23.71
N VAL A 222 -10.57 -38.49 24.35
CA VAL A 222 -9.24 -38.33 24.93
C VAL A 222 -9.19 -39.33 26.08
N ASP A 223 -8.49 -40.44 25.84
CA ASP A 223 -8.39 -41.52 26.79
C ASP A 223 -7.84 -40.98 28.12
N ARG A 224 -8.59 -41.27 29.18
CA ARG A 224 -8.47 -40.73 30.55
C ARG A 224 -7.20 -41.20 31.25
N ILE A 225 -6.03 -40.74 30.83
CA ILE A 225 -4.78 -41.00 31.55
C ILE A 225 -4.05 -39.69 31.83
N SER A 226 -4.58 -38.90 32.78
CA SER A 226 -3.77 -38.07 33.69
C SER A 226 -4.69 -37.40 34.71
N ASN A 227 -4.83 -38.05 35.86
CA ASN A 227 -5.23 -37.39 37.09
C ASN A 227 -4.16 -36.37 37.48
N HIS A 228 -4.35 -35.09 37.19
CA HIS A 228 -3.74 -34.05 38.01
C HIS A 228 -4.70 -32.89 38.19
N VAL A 229 -5.26 -32.84 39.40
CA VAL A 229 -6.10 -31.78 39.95
C VAL A 229 -5.31 -30.47 39.95
N GLY A 230 -5.82 -29.49 39.24
CA GLY A 230 -5.39 -28.11 39.26
C GLY A 230 -6.53 -27.25 38.73
N ASP A 231 -7.44 -26.87 39.62
CA ASP A 231 -8.50 -25.88 39.36
C ASP A 231 -7.85 -24.59 38.85
N GLY A 232 -7.99 -24.33 37.56
CA GLY A 232 -7.36 -23.20 36.90
C GLY A 232 -8.09 -22.89 35.60
N GLU A 233 -9.20 -22.15 35.73
CA GLU A 233 -9.63 -21.17 34.74
C GLU A 233 -9.75 -21.66 33.28
N SER A 234 -10.83 -22.39 33.03
CA SER A 234 -11.43 -22.64 31.71
C SER A 234 -11.96 -21.33 31.09
N TRP A 235 -11.06 -20.51 30.54
CA TRP A 235 -11.42 -19.35 29.73
C TRP A 235 -10.94 -19.55 28.27
N ASP A 236 -11.89 -19.53 27.33
CA ASP A 236 -11.75 -18.93 26.00
C ASP A 236 -10.71 -19.48 25.00
N GLU A 237 -10.47 -20.79 24.93
CA GLU A 237 -9.66 -21.36 23.83
C GLU A 237 -10.44 -21.51 22.49
N GLU A 238 -11.78 -21.53 22.52
CA GLU A 238 -12.61 -21.65 21.30
C GLU A 238 -12.59 -20.37 20.44
N GLU A 239 -12.28 -19.21 21.03
CA GLU A 239 -12.27 -17.92 20.31
C GLU A 239 -10.95 -17.65 19.57
N ARG A 240 -9.87 -18.40 19.86
CA ARG A 240 -8.56 -18.19 19.21
C ARG A 240 -8.41 -18.88 17.85
N SER A 241 -9.23 -19.87 17.52
CA SER A 241 -9.07 -20.66 16.28
C SER A 241 -9.92 -20.17 15.09
N THR A 242 -10.95 -19.36 15.33
CA THR A 242 -11.84 -18.82 14.28
C THR A 242 -11.18 -17.75 13.40
N GLY A 243 -10.08 -17.13 13.85
CA GLY A 243 -9.44 -16.01 13.14
C GLY A 243 -8.74 -16.34 11.82
N THR A 244 -8.39 -17.60 11.52
CA THR A 244 -7.58 -17.92 10.33
C THR A 244 -8.35 -17.93 9.00
N TRP A 245 -9.68 -18.10 9.02
CA TRP A 245 -10.46 -18.21 7.78
C TRP A 245 -10.96 -16.86 7.26
N GLU A 246 -11.40 -15.96 8.14
CA GLU A 246 -11.86 -14.62 7.75
C GLU A 246 -10.77 -13.84 7.01
N ASP A 247 -9.50 -14.09 7.35
CA ASP A 247 -8.32 -13.53 6.69
C ASP A 247 -8.19 -13.94 5.22
N SER A 248 -8.56 -15.18 4.86
CA SER A 248 -8.52 -15.65 3.46
C SER A 248 -9.54 -14.90 2.58
N GLY A 249 -10.72 -14.61 3.13
CA GLY A 249 -11.74 -13.81 2.46
C GLY A 249 -11.30 -12.36 2.27
N GLN A 250 -10.60 -11.79 3.25
CA GLN A 250 -10.07 -10.44 3.15
C GLN A 250 -9.01 -10.31 2.05
N HIS A 251 -8.12 -11.29 1.92
CA HIS A 251 -7.10 -11.27 0.86
C HIS A 251 -7.73 -11.37 -0.54
N SER A 252 -8.67 -12.30 -0.73
CA SER A 252 -9.40 -12.49 -1.99
C SER A 252 -10.14 -11.22 -2.43
N ARG A 253 -10.83 -10.54 -1.49
CA ARG A 253 -11.48 -9.25 -1.75
C ARG A 253 -10.50 -8.13 -2.07
N ALA A 254 -9.32 -8.13 -1.44
CA ALA A 254 -8.28 -7.16 -1.74
C ALA A 254 -7.74 -7.33 -3.17
N LEU A 255 -7.57 -8.57 -3.66
CA LEU A 255 -7.19 -8.84 -5.05
C LEU A 255 -8.26 -8.38 -6.04
N ALA A 256 -9.55 -8.64 -5.76
CA ALA A 256 -10.65 -8.13 -6.57
C ALA A 256 -10.64 -6.59 -6.65
N ALA A 257 -10.43 -5.91 -5.51
CA ALA A 257 -10.29 -4.46 -5.48
C ALA A 257 -9.08 -3.94 -6.28
N GLN A 258 -7.94 -4.66 -6.24
CA GLN A 258 -6.77 -4.34 -7.07
C GLN A 258 -7.09 -4.49 -8.57
N ALA A 259 -7.83 -5.52 -8.96
CA ALA A 259 -8.25 -5.72 -10.36
C ALA A 259 -9.22 -4.62 -10.84
N ILE A 260 -10.18 -4.22 -10.01
CA ILE A 260 -11.08 -3.09 -10.30
C ILE A 260 -10.28 -1.79 -10.47
N GLN A 261 -9.24 -1.59 -9.67
CA GLN A 261 -8.36 -0.44 -9.82
C GLN A 261 -7.58 -0.46 -11.15
N GLU A 262 -7.09 -1.62 -11.57
CA GLU A 262 -6.43 -1.78 -12.88
C GLU A 262 -7.38 -1.49 -14.06
N MET A 263 -8.69 -1.76 -13.91
CA MET A 263 -9.70 -1.38 -14.91
C MET A 263 -9.78 0.15 -15.09
N GLN A 264 -9.58 0.92 -14.02
CA GLN A 264 -9.64 2.38 -14.07
C GLN A 264 -8.37 2.97 -14.70
N ARG A 265 -7.20 2.55 -14.20
CA ARG A 265 -5.91 2.94 -14.74
C ARG A 265 -4.85 1.92 -14.33
N GLY A 266 -4.34 1.19 -15.31
CA GLY A 266 -3.32 0.17 -15.05
C GLY A 266 -1.99 0.75 -14.58
N MET A 267 -1.31 0.06 -13.65
CA MET A 267 -0.04 0.53 -13.09
C MET A 267 1.02 0.76 -14.16
N LEU A 268 1.22 -0.17 -15.09
CA LEU A 268 2.23 -0.02 -16.16
C LEU A 268 1.88 1.14 -17.10
N GLN A 269 0.59 1.40 -17.32
CA GLN A 269 0.15 2.54 -18.13
C GLN A 269 0.50 3.86 -17.44
N ASP A 270 0.21 4.02 -16.14
CA ASP A 270 0.61 5.21 -15.38
C ASP A 270 2.14 5.40 -15.38
N MET A 271 2.89 4.29 -15.29
CA MET A 271 4.35 4.34 -15.40
C MET A 271 4.82 4.84 -16.77
N HIS A 272 4.28 4.26 -17.83
CA HIS A 272 4.61 4.64 -19.21
C HIS A 272 4.29 6.12 -19.46
N ASP A 273 3.09 6.57 -19.13
CA ASP A 273 2.65 7.96 -19.35
C ASP A 273 3.58 8.96 -18.66
N ARG A 274 3.94 8.68 -17.40
CA ARG A 274 4.84 9.55 -16.62
C ARG A 274 6.25 9.55 -17.18
N LEU A 275 6.77 8.41 -17.60
CA LEU A 275 8.11 8.31 -18.16
C LEU A 275 8.22 8.99 -19.53
N VAL A 276 7.22 8.83 -20.39
CA VAL A 276 7.14 9.56 -21.67
C VAL A 276 7.10 11.08 -21.44
N ALA A 277 6.36 11.54 -20.44
CA ALA A 277 6.30 12.96 -20.07
C ALA A 277 7.64 13.52 -19.54
N VAL A 278 8.53 12.66 -19.01
CA VAL A 278 9.89 13.04 -18.60
C VAL A 278 10.82 13.11 -19.81
N SER A 279 10.78 12.10 -20.68
CA SER A 279 11.63 12.05 -21.86
C SER A 279 11.36 13.19 -22.84
N THR A 280 10.09 13.56 -23.04
CA THR A 280 9.70 14.67 -23.92
C THR A 280 10.16 16.03 -23.39
N SER A 281 10.15 16.25 -22.07
CA SER A 281 10.63 17.52 -21.49
C SER A 281 12.14 17.71 -21.52
N ASN A 282 12.91 16.63 -21.50
CA ASN A 282 14.37 16.71 -21.50
C ASN A 282 14.94 16.97 -22.90
N SER A 283 14.20 16.65 -23.97
CA SER A 283 14.62 16.84 -25.37
C SER A 283 14.51 18.29 -25.86
N GLY A 284 14.56 19.27 -24.95
CA GLY A 284 14.30 20.68 -25.24
C GLY A 284 15.14 21.24 -26.40
N ASN A 285 14.45 21.69 -27.45
CA ASN A 285 14.85 22.73 -28.40
C ASN A 285 15.99 22.48 -29.41
N ASP A 286 16.31 21.24 -29.79
CA ASP A 286 17.09 21.04 -31.04
C ASP A 286 16.17 20.62 -32.21
N PRO A 287 15.56 21.58 -32.94
CA PRO A 287 14.70 21.28 -34.08
C PRO A 287 15.45 20.70 -35.30
N SER A 288 16.78 20.59 -35.25
CA SER A 288 17.61 20.26 -36.43
C SER A 288 17.70 18.76 -36.79
N LEU A 289 17.23 17.85 -35.93
CA LEU A 289 17.38 16.39 -36.12
C LEU A 289 16.10 15.65 -36.58
N THR A 290 15.08 16.36 -37.05
CA THR A 290 13.72 15.82 -37.29
C THR A 290 13.50 15.02 -38.58
N SER A 291 14.53 14.60 -39.33
CA SER A 291 14.34 14.01 -40.66
C SER A 291 15.14 12.74 -40.88
N GLY A 292 14.62 11.59 -40.43
CA GLY A 292 15.19 10.30 -40.80
C GLY A 292 14.69 9.09 -40.02
N SER A 293 13.49 8.61 -40.37
CA SER A 293 13.02 7.21 -40.29
C SER A 293 13.62 6.29 -39.20
N GLY A 294 12.85 6.02 -38.16
CA GLY A 294 13.09 4.93 -37.22
C GLY A 294 12.40 5.22 -35.89
N SER A 295 11.47 4.36 -35.48
CA SER A 295 10.61 4.52 -34.30
C SER A 295 11.32 5.19 -33.10
N PRO A 296 10.87 6.37 -32.63
CA PRO A 296 11.48 7.02 -31.49
C PRO A 296 11.16 6.22 -30.22
N ASN A 297 12.10 5.39 -29.79
CA ASN A 297 12.09 4.81 -28.45
C ASN A 297 12.32 5.94 -27.43
N HIS A 298 11.28 6.73 -27.16
CA HIS A 298 11.31 7.85 -26.20
C HIS A 298 11.76 7.41 -24.81
N LEU A 299 11.66 6.12 -24.49
CA LEU A 299 12.06 5.56 -23.20
C LEU A 299 13.49 5.01 -23.19
N ALA A 300 14.28 5.13 -24.27
CA ALA A 300 15.64 4.57 -24.36
C ALA A 300 16.61 5.11 -23.29
N THR A 301 16.33 6.28 -22.71
CA THR A 301 17.14 6.89 -21.64
C THR A 301 16.73 6.42 -20.24
N VAL A 302 15.58 5.75 -20.11
CA VAL A 302 15.06 5.29 -18.82
C VAL A 302 15.77 4.00 -18.42
N GLN A 303 16.24 3.92 -17.18
CA GLN A 303 16.92 2.75 -16.65
C GLN A 303 16.31 2.31 -15.34
N PHE A 304 16.13 1.00 -15.18
CA PHE A 304 15.61 0.41 -13.95
C PHE A 304 16.71 -0.31 -13.16
N TRP A 305 16.74 -0.03 -11.87
CA TRP A 305 17.70 -0.58 -10.92
C TRP A 305 16.98 -1.20 -9.73
N THR A 306 17.63 -2.12 -9.03
CA THR A 306 17.14 -2.65 -7.75
C THR A 306 18.29 -3.10 -6.85
N THR A 307 18.01 -3.27 -5.57
CA THR A 307 18.99 -3.82 -4.61
C THR A 307 19.09 -5.33 -4.73
N ASP A 308 20.28 -5.89 -4.47
CA ASP A 308 20.47 -7.34 -4.46
C ASP A 308 19.54 -8.03 -3.44
N GLU A 309 19.32 -7.38 -2.29
CA GLU A 309 18.37 -7.86 -1.29
C GLU A 309 16.94 -7.94 -1.84
N ALA A 310 16.44 -6.86 -2.48
CA ALA A 310 15.10 -6.86 -3.06
C ALA A 310 14.97 -7.91 -4.17
N ARG A 311 15.99 -8.07 -5.03
CA ARG A 311 16.04 -9.12 -6.05
C ARG A 311 15.95 -10.53 -5.44
N ARG A 312 16.82 -10.86 -4.47
CA ARG A 312 16.84 -12.18 -3.83
C ARG A 312 15.52 -12.49 -3.13
N ARG A 313 14.99 -11.54 -2.36
CA ARG A 313 13.69 -11.71 -1.69
C ARG A 313 12.55 -11.88 -2.68
N CYS A 314 12.53 -11.11 -3.77
CA CYS A 314 11.53 -11.25 -4.82
C CYS A 314 11.53 -12.68 -5.39
N LEU A 315 12.70 -13.19 -5.80
CA LEU A 315 12.85 -14.56 -6.32
C LEU A 315 12.43 -15.62 -5.29
N GLN A 316 12.77 -15.46 -4.01
CA GLN A 316 12.35 -16.37 -2.95
C GLN A 316 10.82 -16.40 -2.78
N ILE A 317 10.19 -15.22 -2.67
CA ILE A 317 8.73 -15.10 -2.53
C ILE A 317 8.03 -15.75 -3.72
N VAL A 318 8.44 -15.38 -4.93
CA VAL A 318 7.82 -15.90 -6.17
C VAL A 318 8.03 -17.40 -6.32
N SER A 319 9.19 -17.93 -5.93
CA SER A 319 9.43 -19.38 -5.97
C SER A 319 8.45 -20.15 -5.08
N LYS A 320 8.11 -19.60 -3.91
CA LYS A 320 7.24 -20.24 -2.91
C LYS A 320 5.75 -20.08 -3.21
N ILE A 321 5.31 -18.87 -3.56
CA ILE A 321 3.87 -18.56 -3.67
C ILE A 321 3.44 -18.06 -5.05
N GLY A 322 4.37 -17.76 -5.96
CA GLY A 322 4.05 -17.29 -7.30
C GLY A 322 3.50 -18.40 -8.20
N GLY A 323 2.55 -18.03 -9.06
CA GLY A 323 2.07 -18.91 -10.13
C GLY A 323 3.09 -19.08 -11.26
N ARG A 324 2.73 -19.87 -12.28
CA ARG A 324 3.63 -20.22 -13.39
C ARG A 324 4.05 -18.99 -14.20
N ARG A 325 3.12 -18.10 -14.53
CA ARG A 325 3.39 -16.87 -15.30
C ARG A 325 4.16 -15.85 -14.46
N GLU A 326 3.83 -15.71 -13.18
CA GLU A 326 4.58 -14.83 -12.26
C GLU A 326 6.03 -15.29 -12.08
N LYS A 327 6.26 -16.61 -11.95
CA LYS A 327 7.60 -17.21 -11.91
C LYS A 327 8.39 -16.95 -13.20
N ARG A 328 7.75 -17.16 -14.36
CA ARG A 328 8.34 -16.86 -15.67
C ARG A 328 8.78 -15.39 -15.78
N ARG A 329 7.90 -14.45 -15.39
CA ARG A 329 8.21 -13.01 -15.41
C ARG A 329 9.33 -12.65 -14.46
N ALA A 330 9.34 -13.19 -13.24
CA ALA A 330 10.42 -12.94 -12.29
C ALA A 330 11.78 -13.45 -12.80
N ASP A 331 11.80 -14.62 -13.43
CA ASP A 331 13.01 -15.20 -14.02
C ASP A 331 13.51 -14.37 -15.20
N ALA A 332 12.63 -14.00 -16.13
CA ALA A 332 12.95 -13.12 -17.24
C ALA A 332 13.50 -11.76 -16.77
N LEU A 333 12.90 -11.18 -15.73
CA LEU A 333 13.23 -9.87 -15.21
C LEU A 333 14.53 -9.84 -14.38
N LEU A 334 14.81 -10.89 -13.59
CA LEU A 334 15.86 -10.87 -12.55
C LEU A 334 16.94 -11.96 -12.70
N ARG A 335 16.75 -12.98 -13.53
CA ARG A 335 17.75 -14.04 -13.79
C ARG A 335 18.50 -13.88 -15.11
N SER A 336 18.06 -12.97 -16.00
CA SER A 336 18.78 -12.70 -17.24
C SER A 336 20.24 -12.32 -16.93
N GLY A 337 21.18 -13.12 -17.44
CA GLY A 337 22.62 -13.09 -17.11
C GLY A 337 23.35 -11.78 -17.42
N VAL A 338 22.64 -10.80 -17.99
CA VAL A 338 23.09 -9.41 -18.17
C VAL A 338 23.18 -8.65 -16.83
N CYS A 339 22.60 -9.20 -15.75
CA CYS A 339 22.76 -8.66 -14.40
C CYS A 339 24.17 -8.86 -13.81
N SER A 340 25.06 -9.59 -14.51
CA SER A 340 26.45 -9.77 -14.10
C SER A 340 27.26 -8.50 -14.36
N GLN A 341 27.54 -7.77 -13.27
CA GLN A 341 28.71 -6.93 -13.02
C GLN A 341 29.47 -6.46 -14.26
N VAL A 342 28.91 -5.51 -15.00
CA VAL A 342 29.72 -4.69 -15.89
C VAL A 342 30.11 -3.45 -15.08
N ASP A 343 31.28 -3.49 -14.44
CA ASP A 343 31.95 -2.26 -14.00
C ASP A 343 32.47 -1.56 -15.28
N PRO A 344 31.83 -0.49 -15.78
CA PRO A 344 32.14 0.06 -17.10
C PRO A 344 33.47 0.83 -17.13
N MET A 345 34.19 0.93 -16.00
CA MET A 345 35.36 1.81 -15.86
C MET A 345 36.63 1.11 -15.40
N ALA A 346 36.60 -0.19 -15.07
CA ALA A 346 37.78 -0.92 -14.60
C ALA A 346 38.49 -1.68 -15.73
N ALA A 347 38.83 -1.00 -16.83
CA ALA A 347 39.75 -1.54 -17.84
C ALA A 347 41.17 -1.00 -17.60
N PRO A 348 42.05 -1.73 -16.87
CA PRO A 348 43.46 -1.40 -16.86
C PRO A 348 44.04 -1.65 -18.26
N ALA A 349 44.56 -0.59 -18.86
CA ALA A 349 45.41 -0.70 -20.05
C ALA A 349 46.58 -1.66 -19.75
N SER A 350 46.92 -2.53 -20.70
CA SER A 350 48.11 -3.39 -20.77
C SER A 350 48.09 -4.75 -20.05
N VAL A 351 47.34 -5.72 -20.60
CA VAL A 351 47.76 -7.15 -20.53
C VAL A 351 47.60 -7.80 -21.92
N PRO A 352 48.65 -8.35 -22.54
CA PRO A 352 48.57 -8.99 -23.84
C PRO A 352 47.91 -10.38 -23.78
N SER A 353 46.66 -10.41 -24.24
CA SER A 353 46.00 -11.44 -25.08
C SER A 353 46.71 -12.79 -25.28
N SER A 354 46.18 -13.83 -24.63
CA SER A 354 46.13 -15.21 -25.15
C SER A 354 45.07 -16.04 -24.41
N GLN A 355 43.85 -15.53 -24.29
CA GLN A 355 42.67 -16.33 -23.95
C GLN A 355 41.57 -16.13 -25.00
N PRO A 356 40.85 -17.20 -25.39
CA PRO A 356 39.80 -17.12 -26.39
C PRO A 356 38.67 -16.24 -25.86
N GLN A 357 38.52 -15.05 -26.44
CA GLN A 357 37.32 -14.22 -26.28
C GLN A 357 36.11 -15.04 -26.76
N LEU A 358 35.34 -15.59 -25.82
CA LEU A 358 33.96 -15.98 -26.07
C LEU A 358 33.20 -14.69 -26.38
N GLN A 359 33.00 -14.43 -27.68
CA GLN A 359 32.11 -13.38 -28.15
C GLN A 359 30.72 -13.62 -27.55
N LEU A 360 30.33 -12.73 -26.64
CA LEU A 360 28.98 -12.66 -26.11
C LEU A 360 28.06 -12.22 -27.26
N THR A 361 27.50 -13.18 -27.98
CA THR A 361 26.59 -12.91 -29.09
C THR A 361 25.32 -12.26 -28.56
N SER A 362 24.95 -11.12 -29.15
CA SER A 362 23.81 -10.26 -28.80
C SER A 362 22.43 -10.94 -28.82
N ASP A 363 22.33 -12.19 -29.26
CA ASP A 363 21.07 -12.95 -29.35
C ASP A 363 20.52 -13.46 -28.02
N SER A 364 21.31 -13.44 -26.93
CA SER A 364 20.86 -13.99 -25.63
C SER A 364 19.87 -13.10 -24.89
N GLY A 365 19.69 -11.83 -25.31
CA GLY A 365 18.81 -10.87 -24.64
C GLY A 365 17.34 -10.94 -25.08
N ALA A 366 17.09 -11.26 -26.36
CA ALA A 366 15.75 -11.18 -26.96
C ALA A 366 14.75 -12.13 -26.29
N GLY A 367 15.18 -13.36 -25.98
CA GLY A 367 14.29 -14.36 -25.36
C GLY A 367 13.83 -13.98 -23.96
N GLY A 368 14.61 -13.18 -23.20
CA GLY A 368 14.21 -12.73 -21.87
C GLY A 368 13.07 -11.71 -21.93
N GLU A 369 13.13 -10.76 -22.86
CA GLU A 369 12.10 -9.75 -23.00
C GLU A 369 10.77 -10.34 -23.49
N GLU A 370 10.82 -11.19 -24.52
CA GLU A 370 9.65 -11.91 -25.00
C GLU A 370 9.02 -12.77 -23.90
N ALA A 371 9.85 -13.50 -23.12
CA ALA A 371 9.36 -14.31 -22.00
C ALA A 371 8.76 -13.49 -20.86
N TYR A 372 9.12 -12.22 -20.67
CA TYR A 372 8.47 -11.36 -19.67
C TYR A 372 7.08 -10.91 -20.14
N TRP A 373 6.98 -10.51 -21.42
CA TRP A 373 5.74 -9.97 -21.97
C TRP A 373 4.76 -11.04 -22.49
N GLU A 374 5.16 -12.32 -22.56
CA GLU A 374 4.25 -13.41 -22.90
C GLU A 374 3.05 -13.45 -21.91
N ASP A 375 1.84 -13.63 -22.46
CA ASP A 375 0.54 -13.51 -21.77
C ASP A 375 0.24 -12.14 -21.12
N SER A 376 0.98 -11.09 -21.48
CA SER A 376 0.71 -9.72 -21.05
C SER A 376 -0.32 -9.07 -21.98
N ARG A 377 -1.22 -8.27 -21.41
CA ARG A 377 -2.10 -7.36 -22.17
C ARG A 377 -1.34 -6.17 -22.79
N TYR A 378 -0.08 -5.98 -22.40
CA TYR A 378 0.80 -4.95 -22.94
C TYR A 378 1.73 -5.54 -24.01
N PRO A 379 2.05 -4.79 -25.08
CA PRO A 379 2.97 -5.25 -26.10
C PRO A 379 4.40 -5.43 -25.57
N VAL A 380 5.20 -6.23 -26.28
CA VAL A 380 6.64 -6.36 -26.00
C VAL A 380 7.31 -4.98 -26.07
N GLY A 381 8.18 -4.69 -25.10
CA GLY A 381 8.87 -3.40 -25.02
C GLY A 381 8.00 -2.23 -24.56
N PHE A 382 6.80 -2.48 -24.01
CA PHE A 382 5.93 -1.42 -23.49
C PHE A 382 6.63 -0.55 -22.43
N LEU A 383 7.51 -1.14 -21.63
CA LEU A 383 8.46 -0.42 -20.78
C LEU A 383 9.85 -1.05 -20.95
N PRO A 384 10.95 -0.26 -20.93
CA PRO A 384 12.31 -0.76 -21.07
C PRO A 384 12.82 -1.37 -19.76
N LEU A 385 12.11 -2.36 -19.23
CA LEU A 385 12.40 -2.97 -17.93
C LEU A 385 13.63 -3.89 -17.97
N ILE A 386 13.90 -4.53 -19.11
CA ILE A 386 14.95 -5.54 -19.25
C ILE A 386 16.15 -4.93 -19.98
N PRO A 387 17.37 -5.03 -19.41
CA PRO A 387 17.70 -5.63 -18.11
C PRO A 387 17.42 -4.70 -16.93
N ILE A 388 16.85 -5.24 -15.83
CA ILE A 388 16.94 -4.57 -14.52
C ILE A 388 18.38 -4.73 -14.03
N ARG A 389 18.99 -3.60 -13.65
CA ARG A 389 20.35 -3.57 -13.11
C ARG A 389 20.32 -3.77 -11.60
N VAL A 390 21.29 -4.47 -11.05
CA VAL A 390 21.41 -4.70 -9.60
C VAL A 390 22.60 -3.94 -9.06
N PHE A 391 22.45 -3.28 -7.92
CA PHE A 391 23.57 -2.63 -7.25
C PHE A 391 24.61 -3.66 -6.79
N SER A 392 25.84 -3.55 -7.31
CA SER A 392 26.96 -4.42 -6.92
C SER A 392 27.34 -4.27 -5.45
N SER A 393 27.14 -3.09 -4.86
CA SER A 393 27.24 -2.78 -3.42
C SER A 393 26.69 -1.37 -3.20
N ILE A 394 26.15 -1.08 -2.01
CA ILE A 394 25.63 0.26 -1.69
C ILE A 394 26.75 1.32 -1.72
N THR A 395 27.99 0.90 -1.46
CA THR A 395 29.15 1.75 -1.17
C THR A 395 30.00 2.23 -2.34
N THR A 396 29.78 1.75 -3.58
CA THR A 396 30.55 2.28 -4.72
C THR A 396 29.99 3.65 -5.06
N VAL A 397 30.60 4.67 -4.47
CA VAL A 397 30.44 6.08 -4.82
C VAL A 397 30.76 6.17 -6.31
N LEU A 398 29.72 6.30 -7.15
CA LEU A 398 29.90 6.65 -8.55
C LEU A 398 30.69 7.96 -8.56
N GLY A 399 31.82 7.97 -9.27
CA GLY A 399 32.74 9.10 -9.32
C GLY A 399 32.01 10.42 -9.57
N ASP A 400 32.50 11.48 -8.92
CA ASP A 400 31.89 12.80 -8.73
C ASP A 400 31.36 13.54 -9.99
N GLU A 401 31.56 13.01 -11.19
CA GLU A 401 31.33 13.71 -12.46
C GLU A 401 29.83 13.89 -12.81
N GLU A 402 28.94 12.91 -12.53
CA GLU A 402 27.49 13.07 -12.77
C GLU A 402 26.72 13.68 -11.59
N ALA A 403 27.34 13.82 -10.42
CA ALA A 403 26.72 14.36 -9.22
C ALA A 403 26.74 15.91 -9.14
N SER A 404 27.29 16.59 -10.15
CA SER A 404 27.39 18.06 -10.19
C SER A 404 26.04 18.78 -10.22
N GLY A 405 24.94 18.07 -10.50
CA GLY A 405 23.59 18.57 -10.26
C GLY A 405 23.31 18.66 -8.76
N THR A 406 23.13 19.87 -8.22
CA THR A 406 22.74 20.10 -6.83
C THR A 406 21.52 19.25 -6.46
N ARG A 407 21.76 18.19 -5.67
CA ARG A 407 20.70 17.31 -5.16
C ARG A 407 19.73 18.14 -4.33
N SER A 408 18.43 17.85 -4.46
CA SER A 408 17.44 18.55 -3.64
C SER A 408 17.72 18.26 -2.15
N PRO A 409 17.49 19.22 -1.24
CA PRO A 409 17.70 19.01 0.19
C PRO A 409 16.86 17.85 0.73
N PHE A 410 15.76 17.53 0.07
CA PHE A 410 14.92 16.37 0.38
C PHE A 410 15.67 15.04 0.24
N PHE A 411 16.49 14.85 -0.80
CA PHE A 411 17.28 13.63 -0.96
C PHE A 411 18.26 13.46 0.21
N SER A 412 18.97 14.53 0.59
CA SER A 412 19.91 14.50 1.72
C SER A 412 19.22 14.17 3.05
N ALA A 413 18.03 14.71 3.28
CA ALA A 413 17.25 14.39 4.47
C ALA A 413 16.71 12.96 4.47
N LEU A 414 16.31 12.45 3.30
CA LEU A 414 15.88 11.07 3.14
C LEU A 414 17.05 10.10 3.42
N VAL A 415 18.25 10.37 2.89
CA VAL A 415 19.48 9.61 3.20
C VAL A 415 19.75 9.59 4.70
N SER A 416 19.83 10.77 5.34
CA SER A 416 20.10 10.89 6.77
C SER A 416 19.07 10.14 7.63
N THR A 417 17.79 10.24 7.27
CA THR A 417 16.69 9.57 7.98
C THR A 417 16.78 8.05 7.83
N CYS A 418 16.93 7.53 6.60
CA CYS A 418 17.02 6.10 6.35
C CYS A 418 18.24 5.47 7.01
N SER A 419 19.42 6.10 6.89
CA SER A 419 20.66 5.65 7.56
C SER A 419 20.53 5.67 9.08
N GLY A 420 19.88 6.70 9.64
CA GLY A 420 19.63 6.81 11.08
C GLY A 420 18.72 5.70 11.60
N ILE A 421 17.66 5.33 10.86
CA ILE A 421 16.77 4.23 11.25
C ILE A 421 17.51 2.89 11.17
N LEU A 422 18.19 2.61 10.05
CA LEU A 422 18.94 1.36 9.86
C LEU A 422 20.03 1.16 10.91
N SER A 423 20.72 2.24 11.31
CA SER A 423 21.77 2.18 12.34
C SER A 423 21.22 1.84 13.74
N ARG A 424 19.98 2.22 14.06
CA ARG A 424 19.35 1.96 15.37
C ARG A 424 18.91 0.51 15.54
N ASP A 425 18.55 -0.14 14.46
CA ASP A 425 18.04 -1.52 14.50
C ASP A 425 19.15 -2.56 14.66
N GLY A 426 20.42 -2.12 14.73
CA GLY A 426 21.57 -3.01 14.79
C GLY A 426 21.65 -3.94 13.58
N VAL A 427 20.88 -3.68 12.53
CA VAL A 427 21.01 -4.35 11.25
C VAL A 427 22.37 -3.91 10.73
N PRO A 428 23.38 -4.81 10.68
CA PRO A 428 24.68 -4.42 10.16
C PRO A 428 24.43 -3.92 8.74
N VAL A 429 24.61 -2.62 8.52
CA VAL A 429 24.69 -2.07 7.17
C VAL A 429 25.71 -2.93 6.47
N PRO A 430 25.35 -3.61 5.36
CA PRO A 430 26.23 -4.58 4.73
C PRO A 430 27.55 -3.89 4.38
N THR A 431 28.54 -4.09 5.24
CA THR A 431 29.89 -3.56 5.16
C THR A 431 30.75 -4.72 4.70
N SER A 432 31.39 -4.55 3.54
CA SER A 432 31.88 -5.60 2.65
C SER A 432 33.09 -6.42 3.15
N ALA A 433 33.14 -6.86 4.40
CA ALA A 433 34.31 -7.57 4.95
C ALA A 433 34.15 -9.09 5.17
N ALA A 434 32.97 -9.69 4.92
CA ALA A 434 32.80 -11.13 5.11
C ALA A 434 31.95 -11.77 3.99
N THR A 435 32.60 -12.16 2.89
CA THR A 435 32.04 -13.12 1.95
C THR A 435 32.99 -14.31 1.80
N ASN A 436 32.38 -15.50 1.94
CA ASN A 436 32.86 -16.84 1.56
C ASN A 436 33.72 -17.63 2.56
N SER A 437 33.08 -18.09 3.64
CA SER A 437 33.33 -19.44 4.17
C SER A 437 32.02 -20.06 4.66
N VAL A 438 31.21 -20.57 3.74
CA VAL A 438 30.10 -21.47 4.08
C VAL A 438 30.72 -22.81 4.45
N SER A 439 30.72 -23.14 5.74
CA SER A 439 31.00 -24.49 6.22
C SER A 439 29.69 -25.26 6.21
N GLU A 440 29.63 -26.37 5.48
CA GLU A 440 28.48 -27.29 5.44
C GLU A 440 28.18 -27.86 6.84
N PRO A 441 26.91 -27.85 7.30
CA PRO A 441 26.53 -28.66 8.46
C PRO A 441 26.25 -30.10 8.01
N THR A 442 27.09 -31.02 8.48
CA THR A 442 26.85 -32.47 8.41
C THR A 442 25.68 -32.82 9.34
N THR A 443 24.53 -33.17 8.79
CA THR A 443 23.39 -33.73 9.54
C THR A 443 23.30 -35.24 9.30
N THR A 444 23.67 -36.02 10.31
CA THR A 444 23.39 -37.45 10.41
C THR A 444 21.92 -37.66 10.76
N ALA A 445 21.13 -38.15 9.81
CA ALA A 445 19.75 -38.57 10.03
C ALA A 445 19.70 -40.07 10.39
N THR A 446 19.07 -40.38 11.53
CA THR A 446 18.56 -41.72 11.85
C THR A 446 17.04 -41.63 11.81
N THR A 447 16.42 -42.24 10.81
CA THR A 447 14.97 -42.35 10.65
C THR A 447 14.54 -43.80 10.87
N THR A 448 13.61 -44.01 11.81
CA THR A 448 12.79 -45.22 11.92
C THR A 448 11.50 -45.03 11.11
N PRO A 449 11.03 -46.04 10.35
CA PRO A 449 9.84 -45.93 9.52
C PRO A 449 8.57 -46.21 10.35
N LYS A 450 7.55 -45.36 10.17
CA LYS A 450 6.16 -45.70 10.47
C LYS A 450 5.36 -45.53 9.20
N ASP A 451 4.89 -46.67 8.70
CA ASP A 451 3.97 -46.79 7.58
C ASP A 451 2.62 -46.19 7.98
N HIS A 452 2.18 -45.16 7.25
CA HIS A 452 0.79 -44.74 7.21
C HIS A 452 0.42 -44.52 5.75
N ASP A 453 -0.27 -45.51 5.18
CA ASP A 453 -0.90 -45.46 3.87
C ASP A 453 -2.02 -44.40 3.89
N ASP A 454 -1.75 -43.22 3.34
CA ASP A 454 -2.78 -42.27 2.94
C ASP A 454 -2.54 -41.87 1.47
N ASN A 455 -3.17 -42.64 0.58
CA ASN A 455 -3.07 -42.53 -0.88
C ASN A 455 -3.91 -41.36 -1.42
N GLY A 456 -3.52 -40.14 -1.08
CA GLY A 456 -3.89 -38.95 -1.84
C GLY A 456 -2.72 -38.53 -2.75
N PRO A 457 -2.93 -38.25 -4.06
CA PRO A 457 -1.87 -37.71 -4.91
C PRO A 457 -1.51 -36.29 -4.45
N SER A 458 -0.58 -36.20 -3.49
CA SER A 458 0.04 -34.93 -3.12
C SER A 458 0.90 -34.45 -4.29
N PRO A 459 0.71 -33.21 -4.78
CA PRO A 459 1.58 -32.66 -5.81
C PRO A 459 3.02 -32.63 -5.29
N LEU A 460 3.93 -33.18 -6.08
CA LEU A 460 5.37 -33.32 -5.84
C LEU A 460 6.05 -31.97 -5.61
N TYR A 461 5.89 -31.38 -4.43
CA TYR A 461 6.76 -30.31 -3.97
C TYR A 461 7.94 -30.95 -3.24
N PRO A 462 9.19 -30.65 -3.63
CA PRO A 462 10.36 -31.18 -2.93
C PRO A 462 10.29 -30.74 -1.45
N PRO A 463 10.37 -31.67 -0.48
CA PRO A 463 9.95 -31.42 0.90
C PRO A 463 10.86 -30.49 1.72
N ASN A 464 11.87 -29.84 1.12
CA ASN A 464 12.88 -29.05 1.85
C ASN A 464 13.29 -27.76 1.12
N LEU A 465 12.33 -26.92 0.70
CA LEU A 465 12.69 -25.53 0.37
C LEU A 465 12.94 -24.76 1.68
N PRO A 466 14.09 -24.07 1.83
CA PRO A 466 14.38 -23.30 3.03
C PRO A 466 13.26 -22.28 3.29
N GLU A 467 12.80 -22.23 4.53
CA GLU A 467 11.76 -21.29 4.95
C GLU A 467 12.19 -19.86 4.61
N ILE A 468 11.30 -19.08 3.98
CA ILE A 468 11.60 -17.67 3.68
C ILE A 468 11.73 -16.96 5.02
N PRO A 469 12.91 -16.43 5.36
CA PRO A 469 13.08 -15.74 6.63
C PRO A 469 12.09 -14.57 6.67
N PRO A 470 11.36 -14.39 7.79
CA PRO A 470 10.40 -13.31 7.92
C PRO A 470 11.12 -11.99 7.67
N ALA A 471 10.40 -11.03 7.08
CA ALA A 471 11.00 -9.74 6.82
C ALA A 471 11.43 -9.10 8.13
N THR A 472 12.74 -8.86 8.29
CA THR A 472 13.29 -8.14 9.43
C THR A 472 12.59 -6.79 9.56
N LEU A 473 11.74 -6.70 10.58
CA LEU A 473 11.07 -5.47 10.95
C LEU A 473 12.08 -4.57 11.65
N THR A 474 11.95 -3.28 11.41
CA THR A 474 12.72 -2.28 12.14
C THR A 474 12.10 -2.06 13.52
N SER A 475 12.78 -1.30 14.38
CA SER A 475 12.20 -0.79 15.63
C SER A 475 10.92 0.03 15.41
N LEU A 476 10.64 0.45 14.17
CA LEU A 476 9.42 1.12 13.78
C LEU A 476 8.40 0.11 13.23
N PRO A 477 7.22 -0.04 13.86
CA PRO A 477 6.23 -0.99 13.41
C PRO A 477 5.79 -0.70 11.97
N LYS A 478 5.70 -1.74 11.13
CA LYS A 478 5.28 -1.72 9.72
C LYS A 478 6.31 -1.20 8.71
N LEU A 479 7.53 -0.92 9.15
CA LEU A 479 8.64 -0.55 8.27
C LEU A 479 9.60 -1.73 8.15
N THR A 480 9.89 -2.12 6.91
CA THR A 480 10.79 -3.25 6.62
C THR A 480 12.18 -2.74 6.28
N SER A 481 13.21 -3.45 6.74
CA SER A 481 14.61 -3.08 6.49
C SER A 481 14.92 -2.99 4.98
N HIS A 482 14.43 -3.90 4.15
CA HIS A 482 14.66 -3.88 2.70
C HIS A 482 14.09 -2.63 2.00
N THR A 483 12.93 -2.13 2.45
CA THR A 483 12.31 -0.94 1.88
C THR A 483 13.11 0.31 2.24
N LEU A 484 13.62 0.39 3.48
CA LEU A 484 14.55 1.45 3.88
C LEU A 484 15.85 1.40 3.09
N SER A 485 16.46 0.23 2.95
CA SER A 485 17.70 0.03 2.19
C SER A 485 17.51 0.43 0.73
N SER A 486 16.36 0.11 0.13
CA SER A 486 16.03 0.55 -1.23
C SER A 486 15.87 2.07 -1.31
N MET A 487 15.11 2.70 -0.39
CA MET A 487 14.97 4.16 -0.35
C MET A 487 16.32 4.87 -0.15
N LEU A 488 17.18 4.34 0.72
CA LEU A 488 18.52 4.86 0.95
C LEU A 488 19.36 4.78 -0.33
N ALA A 489 19.40 3.62 -0.98
CA ALA A 489 20.19 3.40 -2.19
C ALA A 489 19.78 4.35 -3.34
N GLY A 490 18.47 4.56 -3.53
CA GLY A 490 17.97 5.53 -4.50
C GLY A 490 18.29 6.97 -4.11
N ALA A 491 18.11 7.32 -2.82
CA ALA A 491 18.34 8.68 -2.35
C ALA A 491 19.81 9.11 -2.39
N GLU A 492 20.73 8.21 -2.05
CA GLU A 492 22.19 8.42 -2.16
C GLU A 492 22.66 8.69 -3.59
N ARG A 493 21.86 8.29 -4.59
CA ARG A 493 22.16 8.48 -6.01
C ARG A 493 21.33 9.59 -6.66
N GLY A 494 20.41 10.20 -5.90
CA GLY A 494 19.45 11.18 -6.44
C GLY A 494 18.46 10.57 -7.43
N TRP A 495 18.15 9.28 -7.29
CA TRP A 495 17.23 8.53 -8.15
C TRP A 495 15.86 8.39 -7.49
N THR A 496 14.80 8.41 -8.30
CA THR A 496 13.44 8.12 -7.86
C THR A 496 13.36 6.67 -7.40
N THR A 497 12.93 6.45 -6.15
CA THR A 497 12.58 5.11 -5.67
C THR A 497 11.08 4.85 -5.88
N LEU A 498 10.75 3.84 -6.69
CA LEU A 498 9.40 3.34 -6.89
C LEU A 498 9.06 2.28 -5.83
N THR A 499 7.93 2.45 -5.17
CA THR A 499 7.44 1.52 -4.13
C THR A 499 5.91 1.47 -4.12
N THR A 500 5.34 0.36 -3.68
CA THR A 500 3.91 0.29 -3.37
C THR A 500 3.62 0.45 -1.87
N ASN A 501 4.66 0.51 -1.03
CA ASN A 501 4.53 0.51 0.43
C ASN A 501 4.29 1.92 1.00
N ARG A 502 3.07 2.44 0.80
CA ARG A 502 2.67 3.78 1.27
C ARG A 502 2.82 3.95 2.78
N SER A 503 2.62 2.90 3.58
CA SER A 503 2.80 2.96 5.04
C SER A 503 4.25 3.15 5.45
N SER A 504 5.18 2.49 4.78
CA SER A 504 6.62 2.67 5.03
C SER A 504 7.05 4.09 4.71
N VAL A 505 6.64 4.62 3.55
CA VAL A 505 6.93 6.01 3.17
C VAL A 505 6.40 6.99 4.22
N ARG A 506 5.12 6.84 4.64
CA ARG A 506 4.54 7.71 5.67
C ARG A 506 5.32 7.65 6.99
N THR A 507 5.82 6.49 7.36
CA THR A 507 6.62 6.30 8.58
C THR A 507 7.96 7.01 8.48
N VAL A 508 8.68 6.84 7.37
CA VAL A 508 9.93 7.56 7.07
C VAL A 508 9.72 9.08 7.08
N MET A 509 8.63 9.57 6.48
CA MET A 509 8.31 11.00 6.47
C MET A 509 7.99 11.57 7.86
N LYS A 510 7.40 10.76 8.74
CA LYS A 510 7.21 11.16 10.15
C LYS A 510 8.54 11.28 10.88
N GLU A 511 9.44 10.33 10.65
CA GLU A 511 10.79 10.33 11.22
C GLU A 511 11.63 11.51 10.70
N MET A 512 11.57 11.79 9.41
CA MET A 512 12.26 12.92 8.80
C MET A 512 11.77 14.26 9.40
N ARG A 513 10.46 14.43 9.60
CA ARG A 513 9.90 15.60 10.29
C ARG A 513 10.34 15.71 11.75
N ARG A 514 10.57 14.58 12.44
CA ARG A 514 11.09 14.57 13.80
C ARG A 514 12.55 15.00 13.86
N GLY A 515 13.37 14.55 12.91
CA GLY A 515 14.81 14.85 12.87
C GLY A 515 15.13 16.28 12.43
N PHE A 516 14.43 16.81 11.43
CA PHE A 516 14.74 18.12 10.84
C PHE A 516 13.81 19.25 11.31
N GLY A 517 12.85 18.96 12.19
CA GLY A 517 11.88 19.93 12.70
C GLY A 517 10.74 20.24 11.73
N ARG A 518 9.75 21.00 12.21
CA ARG A 518 8.56 21.39 11.41
C ARG A 518 8.90 22.28 10.20
N GLY A 519 10.03 22.98 10.24
CA GLY A 519 10.47 23.91 9.18
C GLY A 519 11.18 23.24 8.00
N PHE A 520 11.49 21.94 8.06
CA PHE A 520 12.16 21.26 6.96
C PHE A 520 11.17 20.91 5.84
N GLY A 521 11.00 21.86 4.92
CA GLY A 521 10.47 21.64 3.57
C GLY A 521 8.96 21.42 3.45
N VAL A 522 8.15 21.72 4.46
CA VAL A 522 6.69 21.57 4.38
C VAL A 522 5.95 22.58 5.26
N GLU A 523 6.01 23.85 4.91
CA GLU A 523 4.88 24.76 5.20
C GLU A 523 4.02 25.00 3.94
N GLY A 524 4.39 24.43 2.80
CA GLY A 524 3.56 24.36 1.61
C GLY A 524 3.68 23.01 0.93
N THR A 525 2.57 22.45 0.47
CA THR A 525 2.49 21.42 -0.60
C THR A 525 2.80 19.95 -0.27
N TRP A 526 2.24 19.39 0.81
CA TRP A 526 1.49 18.15 0.55
C TRP A 526 0.24 18.62 -0.18
N TRP A 527 0.20 18.48 -1.50
CA TRP A 527 -0.98 18.80 -2.31
C TRP A 527 -2.12 17.80 -2.02
N GLU A 528 -2.66 17.81 -0.80
CA GLU A 528 -4.07 17.50 -0.57
C GLU A 528 -4.83 18.81 -0.80
N GLY A 529 -4.99 19.17 -2.08
CA GLY A 529 -5.95 20.14 -2.62
C GLY A 529 -6.42 21.31 -1.74
N THR A 530 -5.52 22.16 -1.24
CA THR A 530 -5.94 23.49 -0.77
C THR A 530 -5.99 24.44 -1.97
N ASP A 531 -7.21 24.66 -2.47
CA ASP A 531 -7.55 25.62 -3.52
C ASP A 531 -7.53 27.06 -2.97
N GLY A 532 -6.34 27.54 -2.60
CA GLY A 532 -6.15 28.85 -1.99
C GLY A 532 -5.24 29.77 -2.82
N GLU A 533 -5.88 30.78 -3.40
CA GLU A 533 -5.37 32.08 -3.87
C GLU A 533 -4.43 32.13 -5.09
N GLU A 534 -5.08 32.45 -6.22
CA GLU A 534 -4.50 33.05 -7.42
C GLU A 534 -3.90 34.42 -7.09
N GLY A 535 -2.58 34.52 -7.02
CA GLY A 535 -1.96 35.85 -6.98
C GLY A 535 -0.49 35.85 -6.62
N LYS A 536 0.38 35.44 -7.55
CA LYS A 536 1.62 36.16 -7.89
C LYS A 536 2.53 35.36 -8.83
N GLU A 537 2.80 36.02 -9.96
CA GLU A 537 4.02 36.05 -10.78
C GLU A 537 4.58 34.73 -11.34
N ASP A 538 4.82 34.76 -12.66
CA ASP A 538 5.42 33.75 -13.55
C ASP A 538 6.83 33.32 -13.12
N ARG A 539 6.98 32.76 -11.92
CA ARG A 539 8.18 32.03 -11.55
C ARG A 539 8.11 30.73 -12.30
N GLU A 540 8.94 30.61 -13.35
CA GLU A 540 9.15 29.37 -14.09
C GLU A 540 9.31 28.24 -13.08
N VAL A 541 8.27 27.41 -12.97
CA VAL A 541 8.21 26.34 -11.97
C VAL A 541 9.20 25.30 -12.43
N ARG A 542 10.43 25.40 -11.92
CA ARG A 542 11.47 24.42 -12.15
C ARG A 542 10.92 23.07 -11.70
N MET A 543 10.62 22.20 -12.66
CA MET A 543 10.04 20.88 -12.36
C MET A 543 11.00 20.13 -11.46
N GLU A 544 10.53 19.79 -10.26
CA GLU A 544 11.36 19.11 -9.28
C GLU A 544 11.37 17.61 -9.55
N ARG A 545 12.54 16.99 -9.37
CA ARG A 545 12.71 15.53 -9.49
C ARG A 545 12.08 14.86 -8.28
N ALA A 546 11.19 13.91 -8.51
CA ALA A 546 10.56 13.12 -7.47
C ALA A 546 11.60 12.18 -6.82
N ALA A 547 11.79 12.26 -5.50
CA ALA A 547 12.63 11.29 -4.79
C ALA A 547 11.92 9.95 -4.57
N LEU A 548 10.60 9.98 -4.39
CA LEU A 548 9.77 8.80 -4.19
C LEU A 548 8.60 8.82 -5.17
N TRP A 549 8.32 7.66 -5.75
CA TRP A 549 7.13 7.43 -6.56
C TRP A 549 6.34 6.29 -5.92
N ILE A 550 5.15 6.63 -5.40
CA ILE A 550 4.26 5.66 -4.76
C ILE A 550 3.20 5.25 -5.77
N VAL A 551 3.12 3.95 -6.03
CA VAL A 551 2.06 3.33 -6.83
C VAL A 551 1.17 2.47 -5.94
N ASP A 552 0.01 2.09 -6.45
CA ASP A 552 -0.93 1.26 -5.70
C ASP A 552 -0.40 -0.17 -5.51
N PRO A 553 -0.68 -0.81 -4.36
CA PRO A 553 -0.17 -2.13 -4.06
C PRO A 553 -0.77 -3.19 -4.99
N ARG A 554 0.10 -4.14 -5.36
CA ARG A 554 -0.25 -5.35 -6.09
C ARG A 554 0.34 -6.54 -5.36
N SER A 555 -0.36 -7.67 -5.41
CA SER A 555 0.06 -8.92 -4.80
C SER A 555 0.20 -9.99 -5.87
N LEU A 556 0.95 -11.05 -5.57
CA LEU A 556 0.93 -12.25 -6.40
C LEU A 556 -0.47 -12.85 -6.30
N ALA A 557 -1.08 -13.13 -7.46
CA ALA A 557 -2.50 -13.36 -7.57
C ALA A 557 -2.84 -14.57 -8.43
N GLU A 558 -1.89 -15.05 -9.25
CA GLU A 558 -2.15 -16.14 -10.20
C GLU A 558 -2.63 -17.42 -9.50
N GLY A 559 -2.03 -17.79 -8.38
CA GLY A 559 -2.43 -18.98 -7.61
C GLY A 559 -3.80 -18.85 -6.92
N MET A 560 -4.40 -17.66 -6.90
CA MET A 560 -5.71 -17.40 -6.32
C MET A 560 -6.80 -17.17 -7.36
N ARG A 561 -6.47 -17.28 -8.65
CA ARG A 561 -7.43 -17.13 -9.73
C ARG A 561 -8.30 -18.37 -9.84
N SER A 562 -9.62 -18.17 -9.72
CA SER A 562 -10.63 -19.22 -9.87
C SER A 562 -10.73 -19.70 -11.31
N ASP A 563 -10.48 -18.83 -12.28
CA ASP A 563 -10.64 -19.10 -13.71
C ASP A 563 -9.47 -19.87 -14.34
N ILE A 564 -8.37 -20.04 -13.61
CA ILE A 564 -7.20 -20.83 -14.05
C ILE A 564 -7.17 -22.20 -13.39
N ALA A 565 -7.77 -22.35 -12.20
CA ALA A 565 -7.75 -23.60 -11.46
C ALA A 565 -8.40 -24.78 -12.20
N ASP A 566 -9.22 -24.49 -13.21
CA ASP A 566 -9.94 -25.49 -14.02
C ASP A 566 -9.23 -25.84 -15.35
N ALA A 567 -8.11 -25.20 -15.68
CA ALA A 567 -7.33 -25.41 -16.92
C ALA A 567 -6.02 -26.15 -16.65
#